data_AF-A0AAJ2P1Q6-F1
#
_entry.id   AF-A0AAJ2P1Q6-F1
#
_cell.length_a   1.000
_cell.length_b   1.000
_cell.length_c   1.000
_cell.angle_alpha   90.00
_cell.angle_beta   90.00
_cell.angle_gamma   90.00
#
_symmetry.space_group_name_H-M   'P 1'
#
loop_
_entity.id
_entity.type
_entity.pdbx_description
1 polymer ?
#
loop_
_entity_poly.entity_id
_entity_poly.type
_entity_poly.pdbx_seq_one_letter_code
_entity_poly.pdbx_strand_id
1 'polypeptide(L)' 'MNLLKKEFAGQPIVSWIFQILLMVLTLLIINHYIVDNIIVIVAAGVLVILTFASLALNNHDR' A
#
# COMPACT_ATOMS: atom_id res chain seq x y z
N MET A 1 -0.66 2.85 21.30
CA MET A 1 0.66 2.28 20.91
C MET A 1 0.99 2.77 19.51
N ASN A 2 2.07 3.54 19.37
CA ASN A 2 2.33 4.47 18.27
C ASN A 2 2.87 3.80 16.99
N LEU A 3 2.37 2.62 16.61
CA LEU A 3 2.84 1.87 15.44
C LEU A 3 2.60 2.62 14.12
N LEU A 4 1.55 3.46 14.07
CA LEU A 4 1.24 4.32 12.93
C LEU A 4 2.26 5.46 12.72
N LYS A 5 2.95 5.89 13.78
CA LYS A 5 3.96 6.96 13.77
C LYS A 5 5.39 6.44 13.78
N LYS A 6 5.57 5.11 13.80
CA LYS A 6 6.90 4.52 13.72
C LYS A 6 7.34 4.58 12.26
N GLU A 7 8.28 5.46 12.00
CA GLU A 7 8.87 5.65 10.69
C GLU A 7 9.99 4.65 10.48
N PHE A 8 10.07 4.10 9.28
CA PHE A 8 11.15 3.25 8.83
C PHE A 8 11.64 3.78 7.49
N ALA A 9 12.95 4.06 7.40
CA ALA A 9 13.57 4.67 6.23
C ALA A 9 12.91 6.01 5.77
N GLY A 10 12.43 6.82 6.72
CA GLY A 10 11.82 8.12 6.42
C GLY A 10 10.37 8.08 5.91
N GLN A 11 9.72 6.91 5.93
CA GLN A 11 8.31 6.74 5.62
C GLN A 11 7.58 5.99 6.74
N PRO A 12 6.26 6.15 6.92
CA PRO A 12 5.49 5.36 7.87
C PRO A 12 5.58 3.88 7.56
N ILE A 13 5.68 3.04 8.59
CA ILE A 13 5.58 1.57 8.44
C ILE A 13 4.27 1.16 7.75
N VAL A 14 3.21 1.95 7.92
CA VAL A 14 1.92 1.72 7.25
C VAL A 14 2.05 1.81 5.73
N SER A 15 2.82 2.77 5.21
CA SER A 15 3.09 2.89 3.78
C SER A 15 3.86 1.68 3.26
N TRP A 16 4.83 1.17 4.04
CA TRP A 16 5.55 -0.06 3.70
C TRP A 16 4.62 -1.26 3.59
N ILE A 17 3.65 -1.41 4.50
CA ILE A 17 2.67 -2.49 4.46
C ILE A 17 1.83 -2.42 3.17
N PHE A 18 1.36 -1.22 2.79
CA PHE A 18 0.59 -1.06 1.55
C PHE A 18 1.41 -1.36 0.29
N GLN A 19 2.69 -0.97 0.27
CA GLN A 19 3.59 -1.30 -0.83
C GLN A 19 3.85 -2.81 -0.96
N ILE A 20 4.04 -3.52 0.17
CA ILE A 20 4.17 -4.98 0.18
C ILE A 20 2.89 -5.65 -0.34
N LEU A 21 1.72 -5.15 0.06
CA LEU A 21 0.44 -5.66 -0.45
C LEU A 21 0.30 -5.49 -1.97
N LEU A 22 0.73 -4.36 -2.53
CA LEU A 22 0.77 -4.15 -3.99
C LEU A 22 1.72 -5.14 -4.68
N MET A 23 2.89 -5.42 -4.06
CA MET A 23 3.84 -6.39 -4.60
C MET A 23 3.27 -7.81 -4.60
N VAL A 24 2.63 -8.22 -3.49
CA VAL A 24 1.95 -9.52 -3.38
C VAL A 24 0.81 -9.64 -4.39
N LEU A 25 0.02 -8.59 -4.56
CA LEU A 25 -1.05 -8.55 -5.57
C LEU A 25 -0.48 -8.75 -6.98
N THR A 26 0.64 -8.11 -7.29
CA THR A 26 1.33 -8.26 -8.59
C THR A 26 1.81 -9.69 -8.80
N LEU A 27 2.39 -10.32 -7.77
CA LEU A 27 2.81 -11.73 -7.82
C LEU A 27 1.62 -12.67 -8.01
N LEU A 28 0.48 -12.40 -7.39
CA LEU A 28 -0.74 -13.21 -7.56
C LEU A 28 -1.28 -13.14 -9.00
N ILE A 29 -1.19 -11.96 -9.64
CA ILE A 29 -1.59 -11.76 -11.04
C ILE A 29 -0.61 -12.47 -12.00
N ILE A 30 0.70 -12.29 -11.80
CA ILE A 30 1.74 -12.91 -12.65
C ILE A 30 1.69 -14.43 -12.59
N ASN A 31 1.44 -15.00 -11.40
CA ASN A 31 1.32 -16.45 -11.23
C ASN A 31 -0.07 -17.00 -11.62
N HIS A 32 -0.94 -16.18 -12.22
CA HIS A 32 -2.29 -16.53 -12.65
C HIS A 32 -3.20 -17.09 -11.55
N TYR A 33 -2.91 -16.79 -10.28
CA TYR A 33 -3.80 -17.12 -9.14
C TYR A 33 -5.02 -16.20 -9.11
N ILE A 34 -4.90 -14.99 -9.66
CA ILE A 34 -5.96 -14.01 -9.76
C ILE A 34 -6.04 -13.54 -11.22
N VAL A 35 -7.26 -13.52 -11.77
CA VAL A 35 -7.54 -12.99 -13.10
C VAL A 35 -7.49 -11.47 -13.08
N ASP A 36 -6.88 -10.85 -14.09
CA ASP A 36 -6.73 -9.40 -14.26
C ASP A 36 -8.04 -8.70 -14.64
N ASN A 37 -9.05 -8.81 -13.78
CA ASN A 37 -10.33 -8.16 -14.02
C ASN A 37 -10.37 -6.73 -13.42
N ILE A 38 -11.42 -5.99 -13.76
CA ILE A 38 -11.65 -4.62 -13.30
C ILE A 38 -11.61 -4.51 -11.76
N ILE A 39 -12.06 -5.53 -11.02
CA ILE A 39 -12.08 -5.50 -9.56
C ILE A 39 -10.65 -5.43 -9.01
N VAL A 40 -9.73 -6.21 -9.59
CA VAL A 40 -8.32 -6.22 -9.19
C VAL A 40 -7.64 -4.87 -9.50
N ILE A 41 -7.97 -4.27 -10.65
CA ILE A 41 -7.47 -2.95 -11.03
C ILE A 41 -7.98 -1.89 -10.05
N VAL A 42 -9.27 -1.93 -9.69
CA VAL A 42 -9.86 -1.00 -8.71
C VAL A 42 -9.24 -1.20 -7.33
N ALA A 43 -9.03 -2.45 -6.89
CA ALA A 43 -8.39 -2.75 -5.61
C ALA A 43 -6.94 -2.23 -5.55
N ALA A 44 -6.17 -2.41 -6.63
CA ALA A 44 -4.82 -1.85 -6.77
C ALA A 44 -4.85 -0.32 -6.72
N GLY A 45 -5.78 0.32 -7.43
CA GLY A 45 -5.97 1.78 -7.41
C GLY A 45 -6.27 2.31 -6.01
N VAL A 46 -7.17 1.65 -5.27
CA VAL A 46 -7.48 2.00 -3.89
C VAL A 46 -6.26 1.84 -2.97
N LEU A 47 -5.49 0.76 -3.13
CA LEU A 47 -4.25 0.56 -2.37
C LEU A 47 -3.21 1.66 -2.63
N VAL A 48 -3.08 2.13 -3.87
CA VAL A 48 -2.21 3.27 -4.21
C VAL A 48 -2.69 4.54 -3.52
N ILE A 49 -3.99 4.83 -3.55
CA ILE A 49 -4.57 6.00 -2.87
C ILE A 49 -4.31 5.94 -1.36
N LEU A 50 -4.50 4.77 -0.73
CA LEU A 50 -4.25 4.57 0.70
C LEU A 50 -2.76 4.73 1.05
N THR A 51 -1.85 4.28 0.18
CA THR A 51 -0.41 4.51 0.34
C THR A 51 -0.10 6.00 0.34
N PHE A 52 -0.66 6.75 -0.62
CA PHE A 52 -0.45 8.19 -0.71
C PHE A 52 -1.05 8.93 0.49
N ALA A 53 -2.27 8.57 0.89
CA ALA A 53 -2.92 9.14 2.07
C ALA A 53 -2.12 8.89 3.34
N SER A 54 -1.56 7.67 3.50
CA SER A 54 -0.69 7.34 4.62
C SER A 54 0.59 8.18 4.65
N LEU A 55 1.20 8.44 3.50
CA LEU A 55 2.40 9.28 3.40
C LEU A 55 2.06 10.75 3.67
N ALA A 56 0.98 11.26 3.09
CA ALA A 56 0.53 12.64 3.25
C ALA A 56 0.16 12.95 4.70
N LEU A 57 -0.52 12.04 5.39
CA LEU A 57 -0.89 12.20 6.79
C LEU A 57 0.33 12.30 7.71
N ASN A 58 1.37 11.49 7.46
CA ASN A 58 2.62 11.58 8.21
C ASN A 58 3.40 12.87 7.96
N ASN A 59 3.30 13.42 6.74
CA ASN A 59 3.95 14.68 6.40
C ASN A 59 3.21 15.91 6.94
N HIS A 60 1.91 15.79 7.24
CA HIS A 60 1.12 16.83 7.90
C HIS A 60 1.37 16.89 9.42
N ASP A 61 1.70 15.75 10.03
CA ASP A 61 1.99 15.61 11.46
C ASP A 61 3.42 16.07 11.86
N ARG A 62 4.25 16.47 10.89
CA ARG A 62 5.63 16.97 11.07
C ARG A 62 5.71 18.47 10.82
#